data_AF-A0A0L0DRS3-F1
#
_entry.id   AF-A0A0L0DRS3-F1
#
_cell.length_a   1.000
_cell.length_b   1.000
_cell.length_c   1.000
_cell.angle_alpha   90.00
_cell.angle_beta   90.00
_cell.angle_gamma   90.00
#
_symmetry.space_group_name_H-M   'P 1'
#
loop_
_entity.id
_entity.type
_entity.pdbx_description
1 polymer ?
#
loop_
_entity_poly.entity_id
_entity_poly.type
_entity_poly.pdbx_seq_one_letter_code
_entity_poly.pdbx_strand_id
1 'polypeptide(L)'
;MTMKRIVLSSGCCCFVLFAIILTAVLLAKSHVELGPNLYGLRYGGYNNKVYSKIYNKNAKYWLSPEDEFITFPSTAVTIDHTSLECFTSDRVNLDLTLSFQYSIAKNSLVEMLFRYGEFSQLNGFIYILTRDSIRDVCALYTYDQFYTTRGTIETAMRNKVASDMEEFSGNLDVGALQLQNVHLPQALSDAIEEKEDAVQSVVNAENARAQVLIQADTDYKTALQDKEISLISAEADAQAAAITASQNAVLIKVQADQKAAAERAKLEERAAAFAFVASQLGLNGTDVIPALRYLVNTGGVGDLGAATAPTSLESTLEMIGFAAIPDDAECVLLSGGAPGADAVFDEVVRCALPDTSVCIHWSFAEHRREYAADPAGRVEIWDELAGAVGDARLQIAASGLGQRVPRKTSRALKFFRRNVFQVLWADAVYAVTWSDPKARYPIEVGGGTKWALQAYIDRFAPIGSEPADECQLYLYEVNSREWRRWRQVDQVWEAMADLPPSPLDTPGLRFAGIGTQTMPPHAVAAVYDLFRLTAPDLDH
;
A
#
# COMPACT_ATOMS: atom_id res chain seq x y z
N MET A 1 -85.11 -20.19 -97.89
CA MET A 1 -84.89 -19.37 -96.67
C MET A 1 -83.39 -19.39 -96.38
N THR A 2 -82.68 -18.37 -96.83
CA THR A 2 -81.20 -18.30 -96.81
C THR A 2 -80.72 -17.64 -95.51
N MET A 3 -80.04 -18.40 -94.66
CA MET A 3 -79.33 -17.89 -93.46
C MET A 3 -78.01 -17.22 -93.87
N LYS A 4 -77.85 -15.93 -93.55
CA LYS A 4 -76.55 -15.24 -93.58
C LYS A 4 -75.78 -15.57 -92.29
N ARG A 5 -74.62 -16.22 -92.43
CA ARG A 5 -73.62 -16.38 -91.36
C ARG A 5 -72.89 -15.06 -91.15
N ILE A 6 -72.91 -14.52 -89.93
CA ILE A 6 -72.08 -13.40 -89.50
C ILE A 6 -70.75 -13.98 -89.04
N VAL A 7 -69.68 -13.70 -89.79
CA VAL A 7 -68.30 -13.97 -89.39
C VAL A 7 -67.87 -12.81 -88.48
N LEU A 8 -67.85 -13.02 -87.16
CA LEU A 8 -67.14 -12.12 -86.24
C LEU A 8 -65.64 -12.36 -86.41
N SER A 9 -64.92 -11.32 -86.81
CA SER A 9 -63.48 -11.34 -87.04
C SER A 9 -62.70 -11.63 -85.74
N SER A 10 -61.91 -12.71 -85.74
CA SER A 10 -60.96 -13.13 -84.68
C SER A 10 -59.88 -12.08 -84.32
N GLY A 11 -59.76 -10.98 -85.07
CA GLY A 11 -58.82 -9.90 -84.78
C GLY A 11 -59.25 -9.00 -83.62
N CYS A 12 -60.55 -8.81 -83.38
CA CYS A 12 -61.04 -7.83 -82.41
C CYS A 12 -60.77 -8.24 -80.95
N CYS A 13 -60.89 -9.53 -80.63
CA CYS A 13 -60.66 -10.04 -79.26
C CYS A 13 -59.20 -9.93 -78.80
N CYS A 14 -58.23 -10.07 -79.70
CA CYS A 14 -56.81 -9.97 -79.36
C CYS A 14 -56.40 -8.52 -79.04
N PHE A 15 -56.97 -7.54 -79.75
CA PHE A 15 -56.77 -6.13 -79.45
C PHE A 15 -57.40 -5.72 -78.11
N VAL A 16 -58.58 -6.26 -77.78
CA VAL A 16 -59.24 -6.00 -76.50
C VAL A 16 -58.44 -6.59 -75.33
N LEU A 17 -57.96 -7.83 -75.46
CA LEU A 17 -57.10 -8.45 -74.44
C LEU A 17 -55.78 -7.70 -74.26
N PHE A 18 -55.13 -7.28 -75.36
CA PHE A 18 -53.91 -6.48 -75.31
C PHE A 18 -54.16 -5.11 -74.65
N ALA A 19 -55.26 -4.43 -74.98
CA ALA A 19 -55.62 -3.15 -74.38
C ALA A 19 -55.89 -3.29 -72.87
N ILE A 20 -56.55 -4.36 -72.42
CA ILE A 20 -56.80 -4.64 -71.00
C ILE A 20 -55.47 -4.89 -70.26
N ILE A 21 -54.59 -5.72 -70.82
CA ILE A 21 -53.27 -6.02 -70.22
C ILE A 21 -52.43 -4.74 -70.15
N LEU A 22 -52.37 -3.96 -71.23
CA LEU A 22 -51.65 -2.69 -71.27
C LEU A 22 -52.20 -1.70 -70.23
N THR A 23 -53.53 -1.60 -70.11
CA THR A 23 -54.18 -0.73 -69.12
C THR A 23 -53.86 -1.20 -67.70
N ALA A 24 -53.87 -2.51 -67.43
CA ALA A 24 -53.51 -3.06 -66.12
C ALA A 24 -52.04 -2.79 -65.77
N VAL A 25 -51.12 -2.92 -66.73
CA VAL A 25 -49.69 -2.61 -66.55
C VAL A 25 -49.47 -1.12 -66.29
N LEU A 26 -50.15 -0.24 -67.03
CA LEU A 26 -50.04 1.21 -66.82
C LEU A 26 -50.65 1.65 -65.49
N LEU A 27 -51.76 1.05 -65.06
CA LEU A 27 -52.34 1.29 -63.73
C LEU A 27 -51.45 0.79 -62.59
N ALA A 28 -50.80 -0.36 -62.76
CA ALA A 28 -49.84 -0.87 -61.79
C ALA A 28 -48.61 0.05 -61.66
N LYS A 29 -48.09 0.57 -62.78
CA LYS A 29 -46.99 1.56 -62.77
C LYS A 29 -47.40 2.93 -62.24
N SER A 30 -48.65 3.34 -62.45
CA SER A 30 -49.20 4.61 -61.96
C SER A 30 -49.30 4.69 -60.42
N HIS A 31 -49.30 3.53 -59.75
CA HIS A 31 -49.37 3.45 -58.30
C HIS A 31 -47.97 3.61 -57.68
N VAL A 32 -47.71 4.74 -57.04
CA VAL A 32 -46.43 5.01 -56.37
C VAL A 32 -46.68 5.36 -54.91
N GLU A 33 -45.96 4.69 -54.02
CA GLU A 33 -46.01 4.90 -52.58
C GLU A 33 -44.77 5.66 -52.10
N LEU A 34 -44.98 6.72 -51.30
CA LEU A 34 -43.89 7.42 -50.63
C LEU A 34 -43.63 6.79 -49.26
N GLY A 35 -42.38 6.35 -49.07
CA GLY A 35 -41.94 5.71 -47.84
C GLY A 35 -42.05 6.61 -46.59
N PRO A 36 -41.89 6.01 -45.39
CA PRO A 36 -41.90 6.76 -44.15
C PRO A 36 -40.76 7.76 -44.12
N ASN A 37 -41.05 8.95 -43.58
CA ASN A 37 -40.11 10.05 -43.42
C ASN A 37 -39.54 10.67 -44.71
N LEU A 38 -40.19 10.50 -45.87
CA LEU A 38 -39.80 11.15 -47.11
C LEU A 38 -40.83 12.19 -47.60
N TYR A 39 -40.34 13.32 -48.10
CA TYR A 39 -41.08 14.20 -48.98
C TYR A 39 -40.81 13.83 -50.43
N GLY A 40 -41.84 13.90 -51.27
CA GLY A 40 -41.72 13.66 -52.71
C GLY A 40 -42.01 14.92 -53.53
N LEU A 41 -41.13 15.22 -54.49
CA LEU A 41 -41.39 16.16 -55.57
C LEU A 41 -41.67 15.37 -56.84
N ARG A 42 -42.80 15.65 -57.49
CA ARG A 42 -43.17 14.97 -58.74
C ARG A 42 -42.31 15.51 -59.87
N TYR A 43 -41.65 14.61 -60.59
CA TYR A 43 -40.94 14.86 -61.83
C TYR A 43 -41.70 14.19 -62.98
N GLY A 44 -42.07 14.97 -64.00
CA GLY A 44 -42.74 14.43 -65.17
C GLY A 44 -41.75 13.89 -66.18
N GLY A 45 -41.66 12.57 -66.37
CA GLY A 45 -40.68 11.97 -67.29
C GLY A 45 -40.93 12.31 -68.76
N TYR A 46 -42.19 12.56 -69.14
CA TYR A 46 -42.54 12.94 -70.52
C TYR A 46 -42.20 14.39 -70.86
N ASN A 47 -42.34 15.31 -69.89
CA ASN A 47 -42.24 16.76 -70.11
C ASN A 47 -41.03 17.41 -69.44
N ASN A 48 -40.23 16.63 -68.70
CA ASN A 48 -39.08 17.06 -67.91
C ASN A 48 -39.39 18.22 -66.96
N LYS A 49 -40.62 18.32 -66.45
CA LYS A 49 -41.04 19.37 -65.51
C LYS A 49 -41.06 18.87 -64.08
N VAL A 50 -40.46 19.65 -63.19
CA VAL A 50 -40.65 19.52 -61.75
C VAL A 50 -41.91 20.27 -61.34
N TYR A 51 -42.83 19.57 -60.67
CA TYR A 51 -44.05 20.17 -60.15
C TYR A 51 -43.81 20.73 -58.75
N SER A 52 -44.30 21.95 -58.48
CA SER A 52 -44.12 22.64 -57.19
C SER A 52 -44.92 22.04 -56.03
N LYS A 53 -45.85 21.12 -56.30
CA LYS A 53 -46.63 20.45 -55.27
C LYS A 53 -45.76 19.44 -54.54
N ILE A 54 -45.61 19.63 -53.23
CA ILE A 54 -44.88 18.71 -52.36
C ILE A 54 -45.83 17.64 -51.82
N TYR A 55 -45.45 16.39 -52.01
CA TYR A 55 -46.19 15.21 -51.57
C TYR A 55 -45.70 14.78 -50.18
N ASN A 56 -46.64 14.39 -49.32
CA ASN A 56 -46.39 14.07 -47.92
C ASN A 56 -46.00 12.59 -47.74
N LYS A 57 -45.28 12.31 -46.65
CA LYS A 57 -44.92 10.96 -46.22
C LYS A 57 -46.14 10.06 -45.94
N ASN A 58 -45.93 8.74 -46.02
CA ASN A 58 -46.93 7.72 -45.67
C ASN A 58 -48.24 7.84 -46.44
N ALA A 59 -48.17 8.21 -47.71
CA ALA A 59 -49.34 8.37 -48.57
C ALA A 59 -49.10 7.74 -49.94
N LYS A 60 -50.18 7.19 -50.49
CA LYS A 60 -50.22 6.57 -51.82
C LYS A 60 -50.73 7.58 -52.83
N TYR A 61 -50.02 7.72 -53.94
CA TYR A 61 -50.36 8.69 -54.97
C TYR A 61 -50.50 8.01 -56.32
N TRP A 62 -51.43 8.55 -57.12
CA TRP A 62 -51.61 8.18 -58.51
C TRP A 62 -50.83 9.16 -59.37
N LEU A 63 -49.76 8.68 -60.00
CA LEU A 63 -48.91 9.43 -60.90
C LEU A 63 -49.10 8.95 -62.34
N SER A 64 -48.72 9.75 -63.33
CA SER A 64 -48.66 9.24 -64.70
C SER A 64 -47.61 8.11 -64.77
N PRO A 65 -47.76 7.09 -65.63
CA PRO A 65 -46.86 5.93 -65.66
C PRO A 65 -45.37 6.22 -65.94
N GLU A 66 -45.04 7.41 -66.43
CA GLU A 66 -43.67 7.89 -66.71
C GLU A 66 -43.19 8.93 -65.67
N ASP A 67 -44.01 9.27 -64.68
CA ASP A 67 -43.66 10.24 -63.66
C ASP A 67 -43.05 9.57 -62.43
N GLU A 68 -42.04 10.20 -61.87
CA GLU A 68 -41.30 9.68 -60.71
C GLU A 68 -41.27 10.71 -59.56
N PHE A 69 -40.97 10.24 -58.36
CA PHE A 69 -40.74 11.11 -57.21
C PHE A 69 -39.25 11.28 -56.96
N ILE A 70 -38.80 12.54 -56.98
CA ILE A 70 -37.52 12.92 -56.39
C ILE A 70 -37.75 13.05 -54.88
N THR A 71 -37.02 12.26 -54.10
CA THR A 71 -37.27 12.12 -52.66
C THR A 71 -36.26 12.89 -51.82
N PHE A 72 -36.75 13.47 -50.73
CA PHE A 72 -35.95 14.17 -49.72
C PHE A 72 -36.39 13.72 -48.33
N PRO A 73 -35.49 13.67 -47.34
CA PRO A 73 -35.85 13.35 -45.97
C PRO A 73 -36.74 14.46 -45.36
N SER A 74 -37.74 14.04 -44.61
CA SER A 74 -38.64 14.91 -43.84
C SER A 74 -38.27 15.02 -42.36
N THR A 75 -37.27 14.25 -41.92
CA THR A 75 -36.71 14.25 -40.57
C THR A 75 -35.32 14.88 -40.60
N ALA A 76 -34.78 15.20 -39.42
CA ALA A 76 -33.39 15.61 -39.31
C ALA A 76 -32.46 14.50 -39.85
N VAL A 77 -31.45 14.93 -40.61
CA VAL A 77 -30.38 14.11 -41.17
C VAL A 77 -29.13 14.39 -40.37
N THR A 78 -28.44 13.33 -39.95
CA THR A 78 -27.12 13.45 -39.31
C THR A 78 -26.03 13.26 -40.35
N ILE A 79 -25.04 14.15 -40.33
CA ILE A 79 -23.77 14.01 -41.04
C ILE A 79 -22.69 13.78 -40.00
N ASP A 80 -21.98 12.67 -40.15
CA ASP A 80 -20.84 12.33 -39.31
C ASP A 80 -19.55 12.61 -40.07
N HIS A 81 -18.68 13.40 -39.46
CA HIS A 81 -17.31 13.60 -39.87
C HIS A 81 -16.42 12.74 -38.96
N THR A 82 -15.98 11.59 -39.47
CA THR A 82 -15.17 10.63 -38.69
C THR A 82 -13.75 11.16 -38.43
N SER A 83 -13.18 11.85 -39.42
CA SER A 83 -11.87 12.50 -39.35
C SER A 83 -11.92 13.81 -40.12
N LEU A 84 -11.63 14.89 -39.41
CA LEU A 84 -11.57 16.25 -39.94
C LEU A 84 -10.33 16.91 -39.40
N GLU A 85 -9.31 16.98 -40.26
CA GLU A 85 -8.09 17.71 -39.99
C GLU A 85 -8.33 19.22 -40.08
N CYS A 86 -8.00 19.95 -39.01
CA CYS A 86 -8.01 21.40 -38.96
C CYS A 86 -6.81 21.94 -38.16
N PHE A 87 -6.37 23.15 -38.51
CA PHE A 87 -5.30 23.83 -37.78
C PHE A 87 -5.88 24.81 -36.76
N THR A 88 -5.33 24.77 -35.56
CA THR A 88 -5.63 25.74 -34.49
C THR A 88 -4.90 27.06 -34.72
N SER A 89 -5.27 28.09 -33.96
CA SER A 89 -4.64 29.41 -34.01
C SER A 89 -3.13 29.38 -33.69
N ASP A 90 -2.71 28.41 -32.88
CA ASP A 90 -1.32 28.14 -32.51
C ASP A 90 -0.62 27.11 -33.40
N ARG A 91 -1.22 26.81 -34.58
CA ARG A 91 -0.66 25.98 -35.66
C ARG A 91 -0.49 24.50 -35.30
N VAL A 92 -1.29 24.00 -34.36
CA VAL A 92 -1.39 22.56 -34.08
C VAL A 92 -2.41 21.96 -35.03
N ASN A 93 -2.05 20.84 -35.66
CA ASN A 93 -2.98 20.08 -36.49
C ASN A 93 -3.83 19.18 -35.58
N LEU A 94 -5.14 19.34 -35.56
CA LEU A 94 -6.06 18.49 -34.81
C LEU A 94 -6.86 17.62 -35.77
N ASP A 95 -7.12 16.38 -35.36
CA ASP A 95 -8.08 15.51 -36.03
C ASP A 95 -9.37 15.40 -35.19
N LEU A 96 -10.46 15.93 -35.75
CA LEU A 96 -11.74 16.04 -35.07
C LEU A 96 -12.72 14.97 -35.57
N THR A 97 -13.40 14.32 -34.62
CA THR A 97 -14.60 13.53 -34.89
C THR A 97 -15.80 14.33 -34.41
N LEU A 98 -16.78 14.57 -35.28
CA LEU A 98 -17.97 15.34 -34.94
C LEU A 98 -19.19 14.90 -35.75
N SER A 99 -20.36 15.15 -35.19
CA SER A 99 -21.65 14.85 -35.81
C SER A 99 -22.50 16.11 -35.83
N PHE A 100 -23.13 16.37 -36.96
CA PHE A 100 -23.94 17.54 -37.19
C PHE A 100 -25.32 17.14 -37.74
N GLN A 101 -26.38 17.76 -37.25
CA GLN A 101 -27.75 17.49 -37.70
C GLN A 101 -28.36 18.69 -38.42
N TYR A 102 -29.01 18.45 -39.55
CA TYR A 102 -29.80 19.46 -40.24
C TYR A 102 -31.16 18.93 -40.68
N SER A 103 -32.12 19.82 -40.89
CA SER A 103 -33.41 19.46 -41.50
C SER A 103 -33.76 20.40 -42.63
N ILE A 104 -34.51 19.90 -43.61
CA ILE A 104 -34.88 20.66 -44.80
C ILE A 104 -36.28 21.23 -44.61
N ALA A 105 -36.42 22.55 -44.71
CA ALA A 105 -37.73 23.19 -44.65
C ALA A 105 -38.57 22.75 -45.86
N LYS A 106 -39.78 22.26 -45.60
CA LYS A 106 -40.69 21.73 -46.62
C LYS A 106 -40.91 22.72 -47.78
N ASN A 107 -41.09 24.00 -47.47
CA ASN A 107 -41.43 25.02 -48.47
C ASN A 107 -40.31 25.34 -49.46
N SER A 108 -39.07 24.90 -49.17
CA SER A 108 -37.88 25.29 -49.90
C SER A 108 -37.26 24.14 -50.70
N LEU A 109 -37.89 22.96 -50.66
CA LEU A 109 -37.47 21.75 -51.39
C LEU A 109 -37.31 21.98 -52.89
N VAL A 110 -38.22 22.75 -53.50
CA VAL A 110 -38.20 23.03 -54.94
C VAL A 110 -36.99 23.89 -55.30
N GLU A 111 -36.70 24.93 -54.52
CA GLU A 111 -35.53 25.78 -54.72
C GLU A 111 -34.23 25.00 -54.52
N MET A 112 -34.17 24.18 -53.46
CA MET A 112 -33.00 23.35 -53.17
C MET A 112 -32.73 22.34 -54.29
N LEU A 113 -33.76 21.70 -54.84
CA LEU A 113 -33.62 20.79 -55.97
C LEU A 113 -33.06 21.49 -57.21
N PHE A 114 -33.51 22.71 -57.53
CA PHE A 114 -32.98 23.45 -58.68
C PHE A 114 -31.55 23.96 -58.48
N ARG A 115 -31.17 24.30 -57.24
CA ARG A 115 -29.82 24.84 -56.94
C ARG A 115 -28.77 23.75 -56.76
N TYR A 116 -29.11 22.67 -56.07
CA TYR A 116 -28.17 21.63 -55.63
C TYR A 116 -28.41 20.26 -56.25
N GLY A 117 -29.58 20.06 -56.89
CA GLY A 117 -29.97 18.78 -57.45
C GLY A 117 -30.58 17.84 -56.43
N GLU A 118 -30.40 16.53 -56.65
CA GLU A 118 -31.00 15.49 -55.81
C GLU A 118 -30.39 15.46 -54.41
N PHE A 119 -31.04 14.75 -53.48
CA PHE A 119 -30.61 14.67 -52.09
C PHE A 119 -29.14 14.26 -51.91
N SER A 120 -28.62 13.34 -52.71
CA SER A 120 -27.21 12.92 -52.60
C SER A 120 -26.24 14.06 -52.91
N GLN A 121 -26.55 14.91 -53.89
CA GLN A 121 -25.72 16.05 -54.28
C GLN A 121 -25.81 17.16 -53.22
N LEU A 122 -27.02 17.43 -52.71
CA LEU A 122 -27.23 18.34 -51.59
C LEU A 122 -26.47 17.88 -50.34
N ASN A 123 -26.57 16.60 -49.97
CA ASN A 123 -25.88 16.05 -48.79
C ASN A 123 -24.36 16.13 -48.94
N GLY A 124 -23.83 15.88 -50.15
CA GLY A 124 -22.41 16.06 -50.45
C GLY A 124 -21.95 17.51 -50.37
N PHE A 125 -22.75 18.46 -50.85
CA PHE A 125 -22.48 19.88 -50.70
C PHE A 125 -22.45 20.31 -49.23
N ILE A 126 -23.46 19.89 -48.45
CA ILE A 126 -23.55 20.20 -47.03
C ILE A 126 -22.36 19.61 -46.25
N TYR A 127 -21.94 18.39 -46.59
CA TYR A 127 -20.75 17.77 -46.00
C TYR A 127 -19.49 18.63 -46.20
N ILE A 128 -19.27 19.14 -47.42
CA ILE A 128 -18.11 19.98 -47.74
C ILE A 128 -18.21 21.33 -47.02
N LEU A 129 -19.38 21.98 -47.09
CA LEU A 129 -19.62 23.27 -46.46
C LEU A 129 -19.36 23.21 -44.95
N THR A 130 -19.96 22.22 -44.27
CA THR A 130 -19.81 22.03 -42.82
C THR A 130 -18.35 21.85 -42.44
N ARG A 131 -17.59 21.09 -43.24
CA ARG A 131 -16.16 20.87 -43.03
C ARG A 131 -15.35 22.16 -43.11
N ASP A 132 -15.63 23.01 -44.10
CA ASP A 132 -14.93 24.29 -44.27
C ASP A 132 -15.30 25.29 -43.17
N SER A 133 -16.58 25.40 -42.81
CA SER A 133 -17.05 26.21 -41.67
C SER A 133 -16.34 25.85 -40.37
N ILE A 134 -16.17 24.54 -40.10
CA ILE A 134 -15.52 24.06 -38.88
C ILE A 134 -14.04 24.42 -38.86
N ARG A 135 -13.35 24.35 -40.01
CA ARG A 135 -11.94 24.74 -40.12
C ARG A 135 -11.73 26.22 -39.87
N ASP A 136 -12.63 27.07 -40.36
CA ASP A 136 -12.59 28.51 -40.08
C ASP A 136 -12.64 28.76 -38.57
N VAL A 137 -13.50 28.03 -37.86
CA VAL A 137 -13.61 28.14 -36.40
C VAL A 137 -12.38 27.59 -35.69
N CYS A 138 -11.82 26.44 -36.14
CA CYS A 138 -10.60 25.90 -35.55
C CYS A 138 -9.46 26.94 -35.52
N ALA A 139 -9.31 27.72 -36.59
CA ALA A 139 -8.26 28.73 -36.72
C ALA A 139 -8.36 29.88 -35.68
N LEU A 140 -9.48 30.01 -34.98
CA LEU A 140 -9.71 31.07 -33.97
C LEU A 140 -9.33 30.63 -32.54
N TYR A 141 -9.21 29.34 -32.28
CA TYR A 141 -8.98 28.79 -30.94
C TYR A 141 -7.64 28.05 -30.86
N THR A 142 -7.01 28.07 -29.68
CA THR A 142 -5.80 27.27 -29.42
C THR A 142 -6.17 25.82 -29.13
N TYR A 143 -5.24 24.87 -29.26
CA TYR A 143 -5.55 23.45 -28.99
C TYR A 143 -6.06 23.22 -27.56
N ASP A 144 -5.51 23.91 -26.56
CA ASP A 144 -5.91 23.78 -25.15
C ASP A 144 -7.39 24.16 -24.93
N GLN A 145 -7.89 25.15 -25.65
CA GLN A 145 -9.27 25.62 -25.55
C GLN A 145 -10.29 24.57 -26.00
N PHE A 146 -9.90 23.62 -26.87
CA PHE A 146 -10.74 22.49 -27.26
C PHE A 146 -11.05 21.54 -26.09
N TYR A 147 -10.18 21.49 -25.09
CA TYR A 147 -10.37 20.69 -23.88
C TYR A 147 -10.99 21.50 -22.74
N THR A 148 -10.59 22.75 -22.55
CA THR A 148 -11.06 23.59 -21.44
C THR A 148 -12.41 24.25 -21.69
N THR A 149 -12.70 24.66 -22.93
CA THR A 149 -13.90 25.46 -23.29
C THR A 149 -14.72 24.85 -24.43
N ARG A 150 -14.81 23.51 -24.44
CA ARG A 150 -15.47 22.72 -25.51
C ARG A 150 -16.86 23.22 -25.90
N GLY A 151 -17.74 23.48 -24.93
CA GLY A 151 -19.12 23.90 -25.21
C GLY A 151 -19.22 25.26 -25.93
N THR A 152 -18.26 26.17 -25.68
CA THR A 152 -18.19 27.45 -26.40
C THR A 152 -17.79 27.25 -27.85
N ILE A 153 -16.83 26.36 -28.11
CA ILE A 153 -16.36 26.02 -29.46
C ILE A 153 -17.45 25.29 -30.24
N GLU A 154 -18.15 24.33 -29.65
CA GLU A 154 -19.30 23.64 -30.29
C GLU A 154 -20.38 24.65 -30.70
N THR A 155 -20.68 25.63 -29.83
CA THR A 155 -21.63 26.69 -30.13
C THR A 155 -21.13 27.60 -31.26
N ALA A 156 -19.84 27.95 -31.26
CA ALA A 156 -19.23 28.77 -32.32
C ALA A 156 -19.23 28.03 -33.67
N MET A 157 -18.87 26.75 -33.70
CA MET A 157 -18.94 25.89 -34.88
C MET A 157 -20.37 25.81 -35.41
N ARG A 158 -21.36 25.53 -34.55
CA ARG A 158 -22.78 25.49 -34.94
C ARG A 158 -23.24 26.83 -35.53
N ASN A 159 -22.87 27.95 -34.91
CA ASN A 159 -23.25 29.28 -35.37
C ASN A 159 -22.61 29.62 -36.72
N LYS A 160 -21.33 29.26 -36.93
CA LYS A 160 -20.65 29.45 -38.22
C LYS A 160 -21.29 28.60 -39.31
N VAL A 161 -21.54 27.32 -39.03
CA VAL A 161 -22.25 26.42 -39.95
C VAL A 161 -23.64 26.98 -40.27
N ALA A 162 -24.39 27.46 -39.28
CA ALA A 162 -25.70 28.08 -39.50
C ALA A 162 -25.62 29.32 -40.41
N SER A 163 -24.66 30.21 -40.14
CA SER A 163 -24.45 31.42 -40.94
C SER A 163 -24.08 31.09 -42.38
N ASP A 164 -23.14 30.17 -42.60
CA ASP A 164 -22.73 29.77 -43.94
C ASP A 164 -23.89 29.04 -44.66
N MET A 165 -24.63 28.19 -43.96
CA MET A 165 -25.80 27.53 -44.53
C MET A 165 -26.91 28.51 -44.92
N GLU A 166 -27.14 29.57 -44.14
CA GLU A 166 -28.11 30.61 -44.49
C GLU A 166 -27.70 31.33 -45.79
N GLU A 167 -26.41 31.64 -45.95
CA GLU A 167 -25.88 32.31 -47.15
C GLU A 167 -26.05 31.45 -48.42
N PHE A 168 -25.73 30.16 -48.35
CA PHE A 168 -25.77 29.29 -49.54
C PHE A 168 -27.16 28.70 -49.79
N SER A 169 -27.88 28.28 -48.74
CA SER A 169 -29.09 27.46 -48.85
C SER A 169 -30.37 28.13 -48.33
N GLY A 170 -30.28 29.24 -47.59
CA GLY A 170 -31.39 30.13 -47.17
C GLY A 170 -32.53 29.50 -46.35
N ASN A 171 -32.58 28.16 -46.23
CA ASN A 171 -33.77 27.43 -45.82
C ASN A 171 -33.48 26.04 -45.20
N LEU A 172 -32.23 25.78 -44.82
CA LEU A 172 -31.88 24.61 -44.01
C LEU A 172 -31.92 25.01 -42.54
N ASP A 173 -32.56 24.18 -41.71
CA ASP A 173 -32.56 24.36 -40.27
C ASP A 173 -31.38 23.58 -39.68
N VAL A 174 -30.48 24.30 -39.02
CA VAL A 174 -29.23 23.79 -38.44
C VAL A 174 -29.51 23.36 -37.01
N GLY A 175 -29.52 22.05 -36.81
CA GLY A 175 -29.76 21.42 -35.52
C GLY A 175 -28.52 21.41 -34.62
N ALA A 176 -28.38 20.33 -33.85
CA ALA A 176 -27.25 20.17 -32.94
C ALA A 176 -25.97 19.82 -33.69
N LEU A 177 -24.86 20.44 -33.27
CA LEU A 177 -23.50 20.02 -33.60
C LEU A 177 -22.87 19.48 -32.32
N GLN A 178 -22.29 18.29 -32.41
CA GLN A 178 -21.63 17.62 -31.30
C GLN A 178 -20.21 17.30 -31.73
N LEU A 179 -19.24 17.90 -31.03
CA LEU A 179 -17.86 17.42 -31.10
C LEU A 179 -17.84 16.10 -30.33
N GLN A 180 -17.18 15.07 -30.84
CA GLN A 180 -17.09 13.76 -30.18
C GLN A 180 -15.67 13.55 -29.63
N ASN A 181 -14.67 13.58 -30.52
CA ASN A 181 -13.27 13.38 -30.17
C ASN A 181 -12.38 14.49 -30.78
N VAL A 182 -11.29 14.79 -30.08
CA VAL A 182 -10.25 15.73 -30.50
C VAL A 182 -8.92 15.00 -30.33
N HIS A 183 -8.31 14.62 -31.44
CA HIS A 183 -7.02 13.94 -31.45
C HIS A 183 -5.90 14.94 -31.72
N LEU A 184 -4.94 14.98 -30.80
CA LEU A 184 -3.67 15.67 -30.99
C LEU A 184 -2.72 14.78 -31.80
N PRO A 185 -1.76 15.37 -32.55
CA PRO A 185 -0.70 14.60 -33.18
C PRO A 185 0.12 13.89 -32.11
N GLN A 186 0.42 12.60 -32.32
CA GLN A 186 1.11 11.78 -31.33
C GLN A 186 2.41 12.42 -30.84
N ALA A 187 3.23 12.97 -31.75
CA ALA A 187 4.48 13.63 -31.40
C ALA A 187 4.33 14.83 -30.45
N LEU A 188 3.19 15.54 -30.50
CA LEU A 188 2.91 16.62 -29.56
C LEU A 188 2.38 16.07 -28.24
N SER A 189 1.56 15.03 -28.27
CA SER A 189 1.08 14.33 -27.06
C SER A 189 2.26 13.82 -26.24
N ASP A 190 3.21 13.14 -26.89
CA ASP A 190 4.40 12.59 -26.24
C ASP A 190 5.27 13.71 -25.63
N ALA A 191 5.42 14.83 -26.35
CA ALA A 191 6.18 15.97 -25.85
C ALA A 191 5.51 16.71 -24.68
N ILE A 192 4.16 16.74 -24.64
CA ILE A 192 3.41 17.28 -23.49
C ILE A 192 3.61 16.37 -22.29
N GLU A 193 3.47 15.04 -22.47
CA GLU A 193 3.66 14.06 -21.41
C GLU A 193 5.08 14.15 -20.83
N GLU A 194 6.12 14.17 -21.68
CA GLU A 194 7.51 14.34 -21.26
C GLU A 194 7.75 15.65 -20.50
N LYS A 195 7.11 16.74 -20.94
CA LYS A 195 7.22 18.04 -20.26
C LYS A 195 6.54 18.02 -18.89
N GLU A 196 5.35 17.45 -18.78
CA GLU A 196 4.63 17.33 -17.50
C GLU A 196 5.41 16.42 -16.53
N ASP A 197 5.97 15.31 -17.02
CA ASP A 197 6.86 14.44 -16.24
C ASP A 197 8.09 15.19 -15.75
N ALA A 198 8.71 16.01 -16.61
CA ALA A 198 9.84 16.85 -16.23
C ALA A 198 9.46 17.88 -15.16
N VAL A 199 8.33 18.58 -15.31
CA VAL A 199 7.82 19.53 -14.31
C VAL A 199 7.55 18.82 -12.98
N GLN A 200 6.87 17.67 -13.01
CA GLN A 200 6.57 16.90 -11.82
C GLN A 200 7.84 16.39 -11.14
N SER A 201 8.86 15.99 -11.90
CA SER A 201 10.16 15.56 -11.37
C SER A 201 10.87 16.71 -10.63
N VAL A 202 10.80 17.94 -11.16
CA VAL A 202 11.37 19.13 -10.52
C VAL A 202 10.64 19.45 -9.21
N VAL A 203 9.31 19.44 -9.22
CA VAL A 203 8.50 19.66 -8.01
C VAL A 203 8.80 18.61 -6.94
N ASN A 204 8.93 17.34 -7.34
CA ASN A 204 9.29 16.26 -6.43
C ASN A 204 10.69 16.47 -5.83
N ALA A 205 11.67 16.88 -6.64
CA ALA A 205 13.02 17.18 -6.18
C ALA A 205 13.06 18.38 -5.22
N GLU A 206 12.30 19.45 -5.49
CA GLU A 206 12.19 20.61 -4.59
C GLU A 206 11.55 20.24 -3.25
N ASN A 207 10.48 19.46 -3.28
CA ASN A 207 9.82 18.97 -2.06
C ASN A 207 10.72 18.05 -1.26
N ALA A 208 11.45 17.13 -1.90
CA ALA A 208 12.42 16.27 -1.25
C ALA A 208 13.53 17.09 -0.57
N ARG A 209 14.05 18.12 -1.26
CA ARG A 209 15.04 19.03 -0.68
C ARG A 209 14.48 19.78 0.53
N ALA A 210 13.26 20.31 0.45
CA ALA A 210 12.62 21.01 1.55
C ALA A 210 12.41 20.09 2.76
N GLN A 211 11.98 18.84 2.53
CA GLN A 211 11.82 17.83 3.58
C GLN A 211 13.15 17.51 4.27
N VAL A 212 14.24 17.33 3.51
CA VAL A 212 15.57 17.09 4.09
C VAL A 212 16.01 18.25 4.99
N LEU A 213 15.76 19.50 4.57
CA LEU A 213 16.10 20.68 5.38
C LEU A 213 15.26 20.77 6.66
N ILE A 214 13.95 20.56 6.56
CA ILE A 214 13.05 20.57 7.73
C ILE A 214 13.46 19.47 8.72
N GLN A 215 13.81 18.30 8.19
CA GLN A 215 14.22 17.18 9.01
C GLN A 215 15.57 17.45 9.68
N ALA A 216 16.55 18.00 8.96
CA ALA A 216 17.84 18.39 9.53
C ALA A 216 17.69 19.47 10.63
N ASP A 217 16.80 20.46 10.43
CA ASP A 217 16.49 21.46 11.46
C ASP A 217 15.78 20.86 12.68
N THR A 218 14.89 19.90 12.44
CA THR A 218 14.21 19.16 13.51
C THR A 218 15.20 18.33 14.31
N ASP A 219 16.09 17.58 13.65
CA ASP A 219 17.13 16.77 14.29
C ASP A 219 18.08 17.63 15.11
N TYR A 220 18.45 18.80 14.59
CA TYR A 220 19.29 19.75 15.32
C TYR A 220 18.59 20.25 16.59
N LYS A 221 17.29 20.60 16.50
CA LYS A 221 16.50 21.04 17.65
C LYS A 221 16.28 19.94 18.67
N THR A 222 16.02 18.70 18.24
CA THR A 222 15.86 17.56 19.16
C THR A 222 17.18 17.23 19.85
N ALA A 223 18.31 17.25 19.13
CA ALA A 223 19.62 17.06 19.73
C ALA A 223 19.96 18.14 20.79
N LEU A 224 19.56 19.39 20.56
CA LEU A 224 19.68 20.45 21.56
C LEU A 224 18.81 20.19 22.80
N GLN A 225 17.56 19.77 22.61
CA GLN A 225 16.66 19.43 23.71
C GLN A 225 17.17 18.22 24.50
N ASP A 226 17.67 17.18 23.83
CA ASP A 226 18.22 16.00 24.48
C ASP A 226 19.47 16.33 25.28
N LYS A 227 20.35 17.20 24.76
CA LYS A 227 21.49 17.73 25.49
C LYS A 227 21.03 18.43 26.78
N GLU A 228 20.00 19.28 26.70
CA GLU A 228 19.48 20.02 27.86
C GLU A 228 18.84 19.07 28.89
N ILE A 229 18.04 18.09 28.44
CA ILE A 229 17.46 17.05 29.30
C ILE A 229 18.55 16.20 29.96
N SER A 230 19.61 15.85 29.24
CA SER A 230 20.74 15.09 29.78
C SER A 230 21.48 15.89 30.85
N LEU A 231 21.64 17.20 30.68
CA LEU A 231 22.30 18.06 31.66
C LEU A 231 21.44 18.20 32.92
N ILE A 232 20.14 18.46 32.76
CA ILE A 232 19.18 18.56 33.87
C ILE A 232 19.08 17.24 34.64
N SER A 233 19.04 16.10 33.94
CA SER A 233 18.98 14.78 34.60
C SER A 233 20.27 14.43 35.33
N ALA A 234 21.44 14.70 34.74
CA ALA A 234 22.72 14.51 35.43
C ALA A 234 22.83 15.38 36.69
N GLU A 235 22.36 16.63 36.64
CA GLU A 235 22.29 17.51 37.81
C GLU A 235 21.31 16.98 38.87
N ALA A 236 20.13 16.52 38.45
CA ALA A 236 19.13 15.95 39.36
C ALA A 236 19.63 14.66 40.04
N ASP A 237 20.31 13.78 39.31
CA ASP A 237 20.90 12.55 39.85
C ASP A 237 22.06 12.85 40.80
N ALA A 238 22.92 13.83 40.46
CA ALA A 238 23.98 14.27 41.35
C ALA A 238 23.41 14.85 42.67
N GLN A 239 22.34 15.65 42.59
CA GLN A 239 21.66 16.17 43.77
C GLN A 239 20.99 15.06 44.58
N ALA A 240 20.31 14.12 43.93
CA ALA A 240 19.69 12.97 44.60
C ALA A 240 20.74 12.13 45.34
N ALA A 241 21.86 11.81 44.69
CA ALA A 241 22.97 11.07 45.29
C ALA A 241 23.58 11.82 46.49
N ALA A 242 23.77 13.14 46.39
CA ALA A 242 24.24 13.96 47.50
C ALA A 242 23.27 13.93 48.70
N ILE A 243 21.97 14.01 48.44
CA ILE A 243 20.92 13.92 49.48
C ILE A 243 20.95 12.54 50.12
N THR A 244 20.94 11.45 49.34
CA THR A 244 21.00 10.08 49.87
C THR A 244 22.27 9.84 50.69
N ALA A 245 23.42 10.30 50.22
CA ALA A 245 24.68 10.19 50.96
C ALA A 245 24.61 10.91 52.32
N SER A 246 24.02 12.11 52.34
CA SER A 246 23.80 12.88 53.57
C SER A 246 22.83 12.17 54.54
N GLN A 247 21.74 11.60 54.02
CA GLN A 247 20.76 10.84 54.81
C GLN A 247 21.38 9.57 55.39
N ASN A 248 22.17 8.84 54.61
CA ASN A 248 22.87 7.63 55.06
C ASN A 248 23.90 7.95 56.15
N ALA A 249 24.65 9.04 56.01
CA ALA A 249 25.59 9.48 57.05
C ALA A 249 24.86 9.77 58.39
N VAL A 250 23.70 10.42 58.34
CA VAL A 250 22.85 10.64 59.52
C VAL A 250 22.32 9.32 60.08
N LEU A 251 21.81 8.42 59.23
CA LEU A 251 21.28 7.12 59.64
C LEU A 251 22.35 6.27 60.35
N ILE A 252 23.56 6.19 59.79
CA ILE A 252 24.68 5.46 60.38
C ILE A 252 25.03 6.03 61.75
N LYS A 253 25.06 7.36 61.89
CA LYS A 253 25.33 8.00 63.18
C LYS A 253 24.26 7.64 64.22
N VAL A 254 22.98 7.73 63.86
CA VAL A 254 21.87 7.37 64.75
C VAL A 254 21.92 5.89 65.14
N GLN A 255 22.19 4.99 64.19
CA GLN A 255 22.32 3.56 64.47
C GLN A 255 23.53 3.25 65.35
N ALA A 256 24.65 3.94 65.16
CA ALA A 256 25.83 3.81 66.01
C ALA A 256 25.53 4.26 67.45
N ASP A 257 24.85 5.40 67.61
CA ASP A 257 24.44 5.91 68.92
C ASP A 257 23.45 4.96 69.63
N GLN A 258 22.49 4.41 68.88
CA GLN A 258 21.54 3.41 69.41
C GLN A 258 22.23 2.11 69.83
N LYS A 259 23.16 1.59 69.01
CA LYS A 259 23.94 0.39 69.36
C LYS A 259 24.81 0.63 70.59
N ALA A 260 25.47 1.79 70.68
CA ALA A 260 26.27 2.15 71.85
C ALA A 260 25.42 2.27 73.12
N ALA A 261 24.21 2.84 73.04
CA ALA A 261 23.28 2.90 74.17
C ALA A 261 22.79 1.50 74.60
N ALA A 262 22.47 0.63 73.64
CA ALA A 262 22.03 -0.74 73.93
C ALA A 262 23.14 -1.61 74.56
N GLU A 263 24.38 -1.46 74.10
CA GLU A 263 25.57 -2.09 74.70
C GLU A 263 25.77 -1.62 76.15
N ARG A 264 25.66 -0.31 76.41
CA ARG A 264 25.77 0.26 77.77
C ARG A 264 24.69 -0.30 78.71
N ALA A 265 23.43 -0.35 78.25
CA ALA A 265 22.34 -0.91 79.04
C ALA A 265 22.58 -2.39 79.38
N LYS A 266 23.06 -3.21 78.42
CA LYS A 266 23.40 -4.61 78.67
C LYS A 266 24.57 -4.77 79.64
N LEU A 267 25.57 -3.89 79.59
CA LEU A 267 26.70 -3.89 80.53
C LEU A 267 26.26 -3.51 81.94
N GLU A 268 25.37 -2.54 82.09
CA GLU A 268 24.79 -2.16 83.38
C GLU A 268 23.95 -3.30 84.00
N GLU A 269 23.11 -3.96 83.19
CA GLU A 269 22.32 -5.11 83.62
C GLU A 269 23.21 -6.28 84.07
N ARG A 270 24.26 -6.57 83.29
CA ARG A 270 25.27 -7.58 83.67
C ARG A 270 26.00 -7.19 84.94
N ALA A 271 26.43 -5.94 85.08
CA ALA A 271 27.12 -5.45 86.28
C ALA A 271 26.22 -5.57 87.52
N ALA A 272 24.94 -5.26 87.41
CA ALA A 272 23.97 -5.43 88.49
C ALA A 272 23.75 -6.91 88.85
N ALA A 273 23.60 -7.78 87.86
CA ALA A 273 23.48 -9.23 88.08
C ALA A 273 24.73 -9.82 88.74
N PHE A 274 25.92 -9.39 88.31
CA PHE A 274 27.19 -9.79 88.92
C PHE A 274 27.34 -9.27 90.35
N ALA A 275 26.95 -8.02 90.63
CA ALA A 275 26.99 -7.47 91.98
C ALA A 275 26.07 -8.25 92.95
N PHE A 276 24.88 -8.64 92.48
CA PHE A 276 23.96 -9.49 93.24
C PHE A 276 24.54 -10.87 93.57
N VAL A 277 25.07 -11.58 92.55
CA VAL A 277 25.69 -12.90 92.74
C VAL A 277 26.92 -12.83 93.65
N ALA A 278 27.76 -11.79 93.50
CA ALA A 278 28.92 -11.58 94.36
C ALA A 278 28.54 -11.36 95.83
N SER A 279 27.46 -10.61 96.10
CA SER A 279 26.94 -10.39 97.45
C SER A 279 26.36 -11.64 98.11
N GLN A 280 25.72 -12.53 97.34
CA GLN A 280 25.16 -13.80 97.82
C GLN A 280 26.25 -14.83 98.17
N LEU A 281 27.41 -14.74 97.51
CA LEU A 281 28.54 -15.66 97.68
C LEU A 281 29.63 -15.15 98.61
N GLY A 282 29.53 -13.93 99.16
CA GLY A 282 30.49 -13.38 100.13
C GLY A 282 31.88 -13.11 99.56
N LEU A 283 32.00 -12.89 98.25
CA LEU A 283 33.28 -12.74 97.56
C LEU A 283 33.80 -11.29 97.64
N ASN A 284 35.02 -11.11 98.14
CA ASN A 284 35.73 -9.82 98.11
C ASN A 284 36.47 -9.63 96.78
N GLY A 285 36.60 -8.38 96.33
CA GLY A 285 36.92 -7.97 94.95
C GLY A 285 38.25 -8.42 94.31
N THR A 286 39.00 -9.34 94.92
CA THR A 286 40.30 -9.82 94.41
C THR A 286 40.24 -11.11 93.57
N ASP A 287 39.12 -11.85 93.57
CA ASP A 287 39.06 -13.19 92.97
C ASP A 287 38.34 -13.29 91.60
N VAL A 288 37.83 -12.17 91.06
CA VAL A 288 36.84 -12.18 89.95
C VAL A 288 37.47 -12.19 88.54
N ILE A 289 38.75 -11.80 88.40
CA ILE A 289 39.39 -11.59 87.09
C ILE A 289 39.73 -12.88 86.30
N PRO A 290 40.10 -14.03 86.92
CA PRO A 290 40.48 -15.22 86.16
C PRO A 290 39.31 -15.91 85.42
N ALA A 291 38.07 -15.80 85.91
CA ALA A 291 36.92 -16.54 85.37
C ALA A 291 36.37 -15.97 84.05
N LEU A 292 36.60 -14.68 83.78
CA LEU A 292 36.08 -13.97 82.59
C LEU A 292 36.81 -14.31 81.29
N ARG A 293 38.05 -14.81 81.35
CA ARG A 293 38.90 -15.01 80.17
C ARG A 293 38.55 -16.25 79.35
N TYR A 294 37.75 -17.18 79.86
CA TYR A 294 37.43 -18.45 79.19
C TYR A 294 36.21 -18.38 78.25
N LEU A 295 35.27 -17.45 78.46
CA LEU A 295 33.98 -17.42 77.74
C LEU A 295 33.98 -16.63 76.42
N VAL A 296 35.02 -15.83 76.16
CA VAL A 296 35.09 -14.95 74.98
C VAL A 296 35.60 -15.68 73.72
N ASN A 297 36.22 -16.86 73.85
CA ASN A 297 36.98 -17.48 72.76
C ASN A 297 36.20 -18.47 71.87
N THR A 298 34.88 -18.65 71.99
CA THR A 298 34.18 -19.81 71.37
C THR A 298 32.96 -19.53 70.47
N GLY A 299 32.95 -18.48 69.63
CA GLY A 299 32.04 -18.42 68.46
C GLY A 299 31.92 -17.00 67.88
N GLY A 300 31.78 -16.70 66.59
CA GLY A 300 31.51 -17.41 65.33
C GLY A 300 30.74 -16.42 64.41
N VAL A 301 30.86 -16.53 63.06
CA VAL A 301 29.90 -16.17 61.97
C VAL A 301 30.62 -15.68 60.70
N GLY A 302 30.35 -16.35 59.57
CA GLY A 302 30.72 -15.98 58.20
C GLY A 302 29.50 -15.52 57.37
N ASP A 303 29.78 -14.81 56.28
CA ASP A 303 28.86 -14.05 55.43
C ASP A 303 28.60 -14.78 54.09
N LEU A 304 27.38 -14.72 53.53
CA LEU A 304 26.95 -15.40 52.28
C LEU A 304 26.74 -14.37 51.15
N GLY A 305 27.41 -14.61 50.01
CA GLY A 305 27.47 -13.72 48.85
C GLY A 305 26.41 -13.93 47.76
N ALA A 306 26.35 -12.96 46.85
CA ALA A 306 25.43 -12.82 45.72
C ALA A 306 25.65 -13.89 44.61
N ALA A 307 24.56 -14.40 44.03
CA ALA A 307 24.57 -15.35 42.91
C ALA A 307 24.86 -14.65 41.56
N THR A 308 25.72 -15.26 40.74
CA THR A 308 26.11 -14.80 39.39
C THR A 308 25.10 -15.23 38.31
N ALA A 309 24.83 -14.37 37.32
CA ALA A 309 23.91 -14.66 36.21
C ALA A 309 24.46 -15.73 35.24
N PRO A 310 23.61 -16.52 34.56
CA PRO A 310 24.05 -17.56 33.62
C PRO A 310 24.73 -16.97 32.37
N THR A 311 25.65 -17.74 31.78
CA THR A 311 26.50 -17.30 30.66
C THR A 311 26.25 -18.06 29.36
N SER A 312 25.61 -19.23 29.39
CA SER A 312 25.28 -20.03 28.20
C SER A 312 23.80 -20.44 28.15
N LEU A 313 23.33 -20.88 26.98
CA LEU A 313 22.00 -21.44 26.79
C LEU A 313 21.78 -22.65 27.70
N GLU A 314 22.73 -23.58 27.74
CA GLU A 314 22.66 -24.82 28.51
C GLU A 314 22.56 -24.53 30.02
N SER A 315 23.39 -23.62 30.53
CA SER A 315 23.32 -23.20 31.94
C SER A 315 21.99 -22.52 32.29
N THR A 316 21.38 -21.84 31.32
CA THR A 316 20.07 -21.20 31.48
C THR A 316 18.95 -22.24 31.49
N LEU A 317 18.97 -23.20 30.57
CA LEU A 317 18.00 -24.30 30.53
C LEU A 317 18.07 -25.17 31.78
N GLU A 318 19.29 -25.48 32.25
CA GLU A 318 19.51 -26.21 33.51
C GLU A 318 18.95 -25.44 34.71
N MET A 319 19.21 -24.13 34.80
CA MET A 319 18.70 -23.28 35.88
C MET A 319 17.16 -23.24 35.92
N ILE A 320 16.50 -23.29 34.75
CA ILE A 320 15.04 -23.28 34.63
C ILE A 320 14.44 -24.69 34.73
N GLY A 321 15.27 -25.74 34.72
CA GLY A 321 14.83 -27.14 34.75
C GLY A 321 14.19 -27.61 33.45
N PHE A 322 14.59 -27.04 32.31
CA PHE A 322 14.18 -27.51 30.98
C PHE A 322 15.09 -28.66 30.51
N ALA A 323 14.57 -29.53 29.63
CA ALA A 323 15.33 -30.65 29.11
C ALA A 323 16.58 -30.17 28.35
N ALA A 324 17.68 -30.90 28.51
CA ALA A 324 18.88 -30.64 27.72
C ALA A 324 18.58 -30.84 26.23
N ILE A 325 19.24 -30.05 25.38
CA ILE A 325 19.16 -30.20 23.93
C ILE A 325 19.82 -31.54 23.56
N PRO A 326 19.14 -32.44 22.85
CA PRO A 326 19.73 -33.71 22.40
C PRO A 326 20.94 -33.49 21.50
N ASP A 327 21.95 -34.35 21.62
CA ASP A 327 23.18 -34.28 20.80
C ASP A 327 22.92 -34.55 19.31
N ASP A 328 21.82 -35.22 18.98
CA ASP A 328 21.37 -35.55 17.62
C ASP A 328 20.38 -34.51 17.05
N ALA A 329 20.16 -33.39 17.73
CA ALA A 329 19.33 -32.31 17.22
C ALA A 329 19.95 -31.69 15.96
N GLU A 330 19.29 -31.84 14.82
CA GLU A 330 19.75 -31.28 13.54
C GLU A 330 19.51 -29.78 13.43
N CYS A 331 18.56 -29.24 14.20
CA CYS A 331 18.25 -27.81 14.21
C CYS A 331 17.59 -27.39 15.53
N VAL A 332 17.96 -26.21 16.06
CA VAL A 332 17.36 -25.65 17.27
C VAL A 332 16.72 -24.30 16.95
N LEU A 333 15.38 -24.22 17.02
CA LEU A 333 14.62 -22.98 16.86
C LEU A 333 14.49 -22.27 18.22
N LEU A 334 14.98 -21.04 18.30
CA LEU A 334 14.76 -20.11 19.40
C LEU A 334 13.65 -19.12 19.04
N SER A 335 12.46 -19.32 19.58
CA SER A 335 11.25 -18.55 19.28
C SER A 335 10.64 -18.02 20.58
N GLY A 336 9.65 -17.13 20.49
CA GLY A 336 8.88 -16.66 21.64
C GLY A 336 7.44 -17.12 21.62
N GLY A 337 7.10 -17.98 20.66
CA GLY A 337 5.84 -18.71 20.58
C GLY A 337 4.59 -17.85 20.38
N ALA A 338 4.73 -16.60 19.93
CA ALA A 338 3.58 -15.75 19.61
C ALA A 338 2.90 -16.15 18.29
N PRO A 339 1.66 -15.70 18.02
CA PRO A 339 1.08 -15.75 16.68
C PRO A 339 1.99 -15.08 15.63
N GLY A 340 1.83 -15.44 14.36
CA GLY A 340 2.59 -14.87 13.25
C GLY A 340 3.94 -15.57 13.05
N ALA A 341 5.03 -14.81 12.93
CA ALA A 341 6.35 -15.34 12.57
C ALA A 341 6.84 -16.46 13.49
N ASP A 342 6.74 -16.26 14.81
CA ASP A 342 7.16 -17.23 15.82
C ASP A 342 6.48 -18.61 15.61
N ALA A 343 5.19 -18.63 15.22
CA ALA A 343 4.41 -19.85 14.97
C ALA A 343 4.66 -20.46 13.58
N VAL A 344 4.86 -19.63 12.55
CA VAL A 344 5.18 -20.10 11.20
C VAL A 344 6.55 -20.78 11.17
N PHE A 345 7.58 -20.18 11.79
CA PHE A 345 8.90 -20.81 11.90
C PHE A 345 8.86 -22.14 12.66
N ASP A 346 8.05 -22.20 13.72
CA ASP A 346 7.82 -23.41 14.50
C ASP A 346 7.15 -24.53 13.68
N GLU A 347 6.16 -24.18 12.87
CA GLU A 347 5.49 -25.09 11.95
C GLU A 347 6.44 -25.63 10.87
N VAL A 348 7.13 -24.76 10.14
CA VAL A 348 8.00 -25.19 9.02
C VAL A 348 9.17 -26.06 9.49
N VAL A 349 9.72 -25.79 10.68
CA VAL A 349 10.80 -26.59 11.27
C VAL A 349 10.30 -27.99 11.60
N ARG A 350 9.14 -28.13 12.24
CA ARG A 350 8.55 -29.45 12.51
C ARG A 350 8.15 -30.19 11.25
N CYS A 351 7.70 -29.49 10.22
CA CYS A 351 7.39 -30.11 8.93
C CYS A 351 8.66 -30.62 8.24
N ALA A 352 9.76 -29.88 8.31
CA ALA A 352 11.03 -30.27 7.71
C ALA A 352 11.75 -31.39 8.50
N LEU A 353 11.72 -31.31 9.84
CA LEU A 353 12.47 -32.17 10.76
C LEU A 353 11.59 -32.60 11.95
N PRO A 354 10.62 -33.52 11.74
CA PRO A 354 9.65 -33.88 12.78
C PRO A 354 10.26 -34.55 14.02
N ASP A 355 11.34 -35.30 13.86
CA ASP A 355 11.93 -36.13 14.93
C ASP A 355 13.26 -35.58 15.48
N THR A 356 13.90 -34.65 14.75
CA THR A 356 15.28 -34.19 15.02
C THR A 356 15.38 -32.67 15.23
N SER A 357 14.26 -31.95 15.23
CA SER A 357 14.24 -30.52 15.58
C SER A 357 13.92 -30.27 17.05
N VAL A 358 14.48 -29.20 17.60
CA VAL A 358 14.16 -28.73 18.96
C VAL A 358 13.63 -27.31 18.87
N CYS A 359 12.37 -27.11 19.25
CA CYS A 359 11.77 -25.78 19.36
C CYS A 359 11.75 -25.32 20.82
N ILE A 360 12.39 -24.18 21.09
CA ILE A 360 12.40 -23.51 22.40
C ILE A 360 11.62 -22.21 22.27
N HIS A 361 10.45 -22.14 22.93
CA HIS A 361 9.59 -20.96 22.95
C HIS A 361 9.68 -20.24 24.29
N TRP A 362 10.48 -19.19 24.33
CA TRP A 362 10.65 -18.34 25.51
C TRP A 362 9.35 -17.60 25.85
N SER A 363 8.88 -17.77 27.08
CA SER A 363 7.61 -17.24 27.58
C SER A 363 7.76 -16.73 29.01
N PHE A 364 6.74 -16.03 29.51
CA PHE A 364 6.59 -15.64 30.92
C PHE A 364 5.16 -15.92 31.41
N ALA A 365 4.91 -15.85 32.72
CA ALA A 365 3.65 -16.25 33.35
C ALA A 365 2.40 -15.59 32.74
N GLU A 366 2.47 -14.29 32.38
CA GLU A 366 1.34 -13.56 31.80
C GLU A 366 1.19 -13.70 30.27
N HIS A 367 2.07 -14.44 29.61
CA HIS A 367 2.10 -14.62 28.15
C HIS A 367 1.05 -15.62 27.62
N ARG A 368 0.31 -16.33 28.49
CA ARG A 368 -0.60 -17.42 28.10
C ARG A 368 -1.67 -17.06 27.06
N ARG A 369 -2.12 -15.81 27.00
CA ARG A 369 -3.20 -15.40 26.07
C ARG A 369 -2.72 -15.19 24.63
N GLU A 370 -1.42 -15.07 24.41
CA GLU A 370 -0.80 -14.70 23.13
C GLU A 370 0.21 -15.77 22.67
N TYR A 371 0.03 -17.03 23.10
CA TYR A 371 0.88 -18.16 22.71
C TYR A 371 0.17 -19.00 21.65
N ALA A 372 0.86 -19.29 20.54
CA ALA A 372 0.31 -20.01 19.37
C ALA A 372 1.18 -21.17 18.86
N ALA A 373 2.45 -21.23 19.27
CA ALA A 373 3.36 -22.33 18.92
C ALA A 373 3.03 -23.62 19.71
N ASP A 374 3.76 -24.71 19.45
CA ASP A 374 3.57 -25.97 20.18
C ASP A 374 3.88 -25.80 21.69
N PRO A 375 2.95 -26.14 22.59
CA PRO A 375 3.19 -26.08 24.04
C PRO A 375 4.37 -26.92 24.53
N ALA A 376 4.78 -27.97 23.80
CA ALA A 376 5.89 -28.84 24.19
C ALA A 376 7.23 -28.10 24.28
N GLY A 377 7.44 -27.08 23.43
CA GLY A 377 8.64 -26.25 23.42
C GLY A 377 8.63 -25.08 24.40
N ARG A 378 7.55 -24.88 25.17
CA ARG A 378 7.37 -23.67 26.00
C ARG A 378 8.31 -23.64 27.20
N VAL A 379 9.15 -22.61 27.28
CA VAL A 379 10.05 -22.36 28.42
C VAL A 379 9.65 -21.08 29.14
N GLU A 380 9.21 -21.19 30.39
CA GLU A 380 8.78 -20.04 31.19
C GLU A 380 9.95 -19.48 32.01
N ILE A 381 10.32 -18.22 31.74
CA ILE A 381 11.38 -17.51 32.45
C ILE A 381 10.74 -16.61 33.51
N TRP A 382 11.22 -16.68 34.76
CA TRP A 382 10.80 -15.76 35.83
C TRP A 382 11.46 -14.38 35.70
N ASP A 383 10.80 -13.35 36.24
CA ASP A 383 11.15 -11.95 35.96
C ASP A 383 12.55 -11.58 36.47
N GLU A 384 13.01 -12.16 37.58
CA GLU A 384 14.34 -11.91 38.14
C GLU A 384 15.45 -12.38 37.21
N LEU A 385 15.33 -13.58 36.62
CA LEU A 385 16.30 -14.10 35.65
C LEU A 385 16.23 -13.33 34.33
N ALA A 386 15.01 -13.06 33.85
CA ALA A 386 14.80 -12.28 32.64
C ALA A 386 15.40 -10.86 32.76
N GLY A 387 15.28 -10.23 33.93
CA GLY A 387 15.89 -8.94 34.23
C GLY A 387 17.41 -9.01 34.36
N ALA A 388 17.94 -10.01 35.07
CA ALA A 388 19.39 -10.18 35.26
C ALA A 388 20.16 -10.34 33.94
N VAL A 389 19.55 -11.03 32.96
CA VAL A 389 20.18 -11.26 31.64
C VAL A 389 19.79 -10.18 30.63
N GLY A 390 18.51 -9.80 30.60
CA GLY A 390 17.93 -8.96 29.55
C GLY A 390 18.14 -7.46 29.75
N ASP A 391 18.12 -6.94 30.99
CA ASP A 391 18.09 -5.48 31.21
C ASP A 391 19.36 -4.78 30.70
N ALA A 392 20.53 -5.35 30.95
CA ALA A 392 21.80 -4.78 30.47
C ALA A 392 21.86 -4.74 28.94
N ARG A 393 21.38 -5.80 28.28
CA ARG A 393 21.34 -5.89 26.81
C ARG A 393 20.32 -4.92 26.21
N LEU A 394 19.17 -4.79 26.84
CA LEU A 394 18.16 -3.80 26.44
C LEU A 394 18.66 -2.37 26.62
N GLN A 395 19.51 -2.08 27.61
CA GLN A 395 20.13 -0.76 27.78
C GLN A 395 21.13 -0.42 26.66
N ILE A 396 21.92 -1.42 26.24
CA ILE A 396 22.84 -1.26 25.09
C ILE A 396 22.01 -1.07 23.81
N ALA A 397 21.02 -1.94 23.58
CA ALA A 397 20.13 -1.83 22.42
C ALA A 397 19.34 -0.52 22.41
N ALA A 398 18.90 -0.02 23.57
CA ALA A 398 18.25 1.27 23.68
C ALA A 398 19.17 2.41 23.20
N SER A 399 20.45 2.34 23.57
CA SER A 399 21.46 3.31 23.16
C SER A 399 21.70 3.25 21.64
N GLY A 400 21.81 2.05 21.07
CA GLY A 400 21.94 1.86 19.61
C GLY A 400 20.72 2.33 18.81
N LEU A 401 19.52 2.15 19.36
CA LEU A 401 18.24 2.54 18.76
C LEU A 401 17.83 4.00 19.03
N GLY A 402 18.63 4.78 19.77
CA GLY A 402 18.28 6.13 20.20
C GLY A 402 16.99 6.20 21.03
N GLN A 403 16.66 5.13 21.76
CA GLN A 403 15.41 4.98 22.54
C GLN A 403 15.71 4.83 24.03
N ARG A 404 14.67 4.93 24.87
CA ARG A 404 14.76 4.62 26.30
C ARG A 404 14.11 3.28 26.58
N VAL A 405 14.75 2.45 27.40
CA VAL A 405 14.16 1.19 27.88
C VAL A 405 12.82 1.51 28.58
N PRO A 406 11.74 0.75 28.30
CA PRO A 406 10.46 0.93 28.99
C PRO A 406 10.59 0.82 30.51
N ARG A 407 9.69 1.48 31.25
CA ARG A 407 9.68 1.43 32.73
C ARG A 407 9.65 -0.02 33.23
N LYS A 408 10.35 -0.28 34.35
CA LYS A 408 10.48 -1.63 34.96
C LYS A 408 9.16 -2.37 35.19
N THR A 409 8.06 -1.64 35.42
CA THR A 409 6.73 -2.21 35.67
C THR A 409 5.89 -2.42 34.42
N SER A 410 6.40 -2.08 33.23
CA SER A 410 5.62 -2.16 31.99
C SER A 410 5.56 -3.59 31.45
N ARG A 411 4.38 -3.97 30.96
CA ARG A 411 4.18 -5.25 30.25
C ARG A 411 5.09 -5.35 29.01
N ALA A 412 5.37 -4.23 28.35
CA ALA A 412 6.28 -4.15 27.21
C ALA A 412 7.71 -4.60 27.55
N LEU A 413 8.22 -4.27 28.75
CA LEU A 413 9.57 -4.70 29.15
C LEU A 413 9.66 -6.22 29.26
N LYS A 414 8.61 -6.90 29.75
CA LYS A 414 8.58 -8.37 29.82
C LYS A 414 8.69 -9.02 28.44
N PHE A 415 7.99 -8.47 27.44
CA PHE A 415 8.12 -8.92 26.05
C PHE A 415 9.52 -8.66 25.49
N PHE A 416 10.11 -7.48 25.74
CA PHE A 416 11.44 -7.17 25.24
C PHE A 416 12.52 -8.04 25.89
N ARG A 417 12.42 -8.29 27.20
CA ARG A 417 13.28 -9.25 27.91
C ARG A 417 13.17 -10.63 27.28
N ARG A 418 11.94 -11.13 27.06
CA ARG A 418 11.71 -12.40 26.36
C ARG A 418 12.38 -12.44 24.98
N ASN A 419 12.23 -11.38 24.19
CA ASN A 419 12.78 -11.34 22.83
C ASN A 419 14.31 -11.34 22.81
N VAL A 420 14.98 -10.82 23.84
CA VAL A 420 16.44 -10.95 23.97
C VAL A 420 16.85 -12.41 24.04
N PHE A 421 16.12 -13.27 24.75
CA PHE A 421 16.44 -14.69 24.85
C PHE A 421 16.30 -15.44 23.51
N GLN A 422 15.43 -14.97 22.61
CA GLN A 422 15.31 -15.55 21.26
C GLN A 422 16.62 -15.44 20.48
N VAL A 423 17.32 -14.32 20.63
CA VAL A 423 18.48 -13.99 19.78
C VAL A 423 19.83 -14.13 20.49
N LEU A 424 19.84 -14.22 21.82
CA LEU A 424 21.07 -14.13 22.61
C LEU A 424 22.06 -15.24 22.30
N TRP A 425 21.56 -16.45 22.05
CA TRP A 425 22.38 -17.63 21.75
C TRP A 425 22.06 -18.22 20.38
N ALA A 426 21.48 -17.41 19.49
CA ALA A 426 21.27 -17.79 18.11
C ALA A 426 22.57 -17.60 17.33
N ASP A 427 22.93 -18.57 16.51
CA ASP A 427 23.99 -18.47 15.51
C ASP A 427 23.51 -17.63 14.32
N ALA A 428 22.23 -17.80 13.93
CA ALA A 428 21.59 -17.03 12.87
C ALA A 428 20.19 -16.50 13.26
N VAL A 429 19.80 -15.35 12.74
CA VAL A 429 18.48 -14.74 12.98
C VAL A 429 17.77 -14.46 11.65
N TYR A 430 16.53 -14.94 11.54
CA TYR A 430 15.65 -14.73 10.40
C TYR A 430 14.44 -13.93 10.87
N ALA A 431 14.36 -12.69 10.41
CA ALA A 431 13.31 -11.75 10.78
C ALA A 431 12.30 -11.57 9.65
N VAL A 432 11.01 -11.56 9.97
CA VAL A 432 9.94 -11.25 9.02
C VAL A 432 9.13 -10.06 9.52
N THR A 433 9.34 -8.89 8.95
CA THR A 433 8.74 -7.65 9.46
C THR A 433 8.81 -6.51 8.43
N TRP A 434 8.17 -5.40 8.76
CA TRP A 434 8.08 -4.20 7.94
C TRP A 434 9.26 -3.28 8.22
N SER A 435 9.83 -2.67 7.19
CA SER A 435 10.69 -1.51 7.36
C SER A 435 9.89 -0.33 7.89
N ASP A 436 10.44 0.38 8.87
CA ASP A 436 9.84 1.60 9.43
C ASP A 436 10.76 2.80 9.11
N PRO A 437 10.41 3.63 8.11
CA PRO A 437 11.20 4.81 7.73
C PRO A 437 11.32 5.85 8.86
N LYS A 438 10.44 5.80 9.88
CA LYS A 438 10.49 6.69 11.04
C LYS A 438 11.44 6.18 12.13
N ALA A 439 11.82 4.90 12.10
CA ALA A 439 12.82 4.34 12.99
C ALA A 439 14.22 4.70 12.48
N ARG A 440 14.67 5.93 12.76
CA ARG A 440 16.03 6.36 12.41
C ARG A 440 17.08 5.63 13.25
N TYR A 441 17.97 4.94 12.52
CA TYR A 441 19.25 4.32 12.88
C TYR A 441 19.25 3.05 13.76
N PRO A 442 20.14 2.06 13.47
CA PRO A 442 20.69 1.65 12.15
C PRO A 442 19.85 0.54 11.49
N ILE A 443 18.87 -0.02 12.20
CA ILE A 443 18.20 -1.26 11.80
C ILE A 443 16.96 -1.05 10.91
N GLU A 444 16.35 0.15 10.92
CA GLU A 444 15.17 0.52 10.10
C GLU A 444 13.98 -0.47 10.16
N VAL A 445 13.85 -1.24 11.25
CA VAL A 445 12.76 -2.21 11.48
C VAL A 445 11.72 -1.65 12.45
N GLY A 446 10.45 -1.85 12.12
CA GLY A 446 9.32 -1.45 12.97
C GLY A 446 9.05 -2.39 14.16
N GLY A 447 8.30 -1.87 15.14
CA GLY A 447 7.70 -2.67 16.23
C GLY A 447 8.66 -3.12 17.34
N GLY A 448 8.27 -4.19 18.05
CA GLY A 448 9.07 -4.78 19.13
C GLY A 448 10.27 -5.62 18.65
N THR A 449 10.22 -6.10 17.40
CA THR A 449 11.26 -6.93 16.78
C THR A 449 12.60 -6.21 16.68
N LYS A 450 12.59 -4.88 16.47
CA LYS A 450 13.82 -4.08 16.41
C LYS A 450 14.69 -4.17 17.66
N TRP A 451 14.08 -4.36 18.84
CA TRP A 451 14.82 -4.51 20.10
C TRP A 451 15.60 -5.82 20.16
N ALA A 452 15.01 -6.89 19.66
CA ALA A 452 15.68 -8.19 19.55
C ALA A 452 16.81 -8.11 18.53
N LEU A 453 16.52 -7.55 17.35
CA LEU A 453 17.52 -7.42 16.30
C LEU A 453 18.70 -6.56 16.71
N GLN A 454 18.46 -5.44 17.40
CA GLN A 454 19.54 -4.63 17.93
C GLN A 454 20.34 -5.40 18.98
N ALA A 455 19.68 -6.11 19.91
CA ALA A 455 20.37 -6.93 20.89
C ALA A 455 21.21 -8.06 20.27
N TYR A 456 20.83 -8.56 19.09
CA TYR A 456 21.65 -9.50 18.31
C TYR A 456 22.87 -8.81 17.70
N ILE A 457 22.68 -7.67 17.03
CA ILE A 457 23.77 -6.88 16.42
C ILE A 457 24.82 -6.47 17.46
N ASP A 458 24.37 -6.07 18.66
CA ASP A 458 25.23 -5.61 19.74
C ASP A 458 26.15 -6.69 20.31
N ARG A 459 25.96 -7.96 19.92
CA ARG A 459 26.88 -9.06 20.28
C ARG A 459 28.19 -9.00 19.51
N PHE A 460 28.15 -8.50 18.27
CA PHE A 460 29.26 -8.60 17.32
C PHE A 460 30.02 -7.28 17.20
N ALA A 461 31.31 -7.37 16.91
CA ALA A 461 32.17 -6.23 16.61
C ALA A 461 31.56 -5.40 15.46
N PRO A 462 31.72 -4.06 15.43
CA PRO A 462 32.58 -3.27 16.32
C PRO A 462 31.95 -2.94 17.69
N ILE A 463 30.68 -3.31 17.91
CA ILE A 463 29.92 -2.94 19.12
C ILE A 463 30.19 -3.94 20.26
N GLY A 464 30.01 -5.22 19.96
CA GLY A 464 30.20 -6.32 20.91
C GLY A 464 31.54 -7.02 20.78
N SER A 465 31.68 -8.12 21.52
CA SER A 465 32.92 -8.90 21.62
C SER A 465 33.06 -10.02 20.60
N GLU A 466 31.95 -10.47 20.00
CA GLU A 466 31.94 -11.56 19.02
C GLU A 466 32.46 -11.06 17.64
N PRO A 467 33.07 -11.91 16.80
CA PRO A 467 33.58 -11.51 15.49
C PRO A 467 32.48 -11.01 14.54
N ALA A 468 32.74 -9.94 13.78
CA ALA A 468 31.73 -9.31 12.91
C ALA A 468 31.23 -10.24 11.77
N ASP A 469 32.07 -11.18 11.32
CA ASP A 469 31.79 -12.15 10.26
C ASP A 469 30.90 -13.32 10.72
N GLU A 470 30.80 -13.54 12.04
CA GLU A 470 29.86 -14.49 12.63
C GLU A 470 28.42 -13.95 12.69
N CYS A 471 28.21 -12.65 12.41
CA CYS A 471 26.87 -12.07 12.40
C CYS A 471 26.05 -12.55 11.18
N GLN A 472 25.09 -13.44 11.44
CA GLN A 472 24.18 -14.01 10.44
C GLN A 472 22.76 -13.51 10.67
N LEU A 473 22.47 -12.29 10.21
CA LEU A 473 21.16 -11.67 10.33
C LEU A 473 20.50 -11.44 8.97
N TYR A 474 19.30 -11.97 8.81
CA TYR A 474 18.48 -11.92 7.60
C TYR A 474 17.11 -11.32 7.91
N LEU A 475 16.62 -10.48 7.00
CA LEU A 475 15.32 -9.82 7.09
C LEU A 475 14.55 -10.03 5.80
N TYR A 476 13.35 -10.60 5.88
CA TYR A 476 12.35 -10.50 4.83
C TYR A 476 11.52 -9.25 5.05
N GLU A 477 11.69 -8.25 4.17
CA GLU A 477 10.96 -7.00 4.25
C GLU A 477 9.61 -7.16 3.53
N VAL A 478 8.53 -7.10 4.32
CA VAL A 478 7.22 -7.56 3.86
C VAL A 478 6.60 -6.69 2.76
N ASN A 479 6.93 -5.39 2.70
CA ASN A 479 6.35 -4.49 1.70
C ASN A 479 7.00 -4.65 0.32
N SER A 480 8.32 -4.70 0.28
CA SER A 480 9.15 -4.88 -0.90
C SER A 480 9.23 -6.33 -1.36
N ARG A 481 8.92 -7.29 -0.46
CA ARG A 481 8.96 -8.74 -0.72
C ARG A 481 10.37 -9.24 -1.05
N GLU A 482 11.35 -8.65 -0.40
CA GLU A 482 12.77 -8.92 -0.63
C GLU A 482 13.45 -9.43 0.64
N TRP A 483 14.37 -10.38 0.46
CA TRP A 483 15.31 -10.75 1.49
C TRP A 483 16.48 -9.77 1.52
N ARG A 484 16.91 -9.43 2.73
CA ARG A 484 18.06 -8.57 3.00
C ARG A 484 18.96 -9.23 4.03
N ARG A 485 20.27 -9.07 3.87
CA ARG A 485 21.27 -9.49 4.85
C ARG A 485 21.84 -8.27 5.55
N TRP A 486 22.06 -8.38 6.86
CA TRP A 486 22.76 -7.36 7.61
C TRP A 486 24.27 -7.46 7.40
N ARG A 487 24.90 -6.33 7.06
CA ARG A 487 26.34 -6.23 6.97
C ARG A 487 26.90 -5.56 8.22
N GLN A 488 27.42 -6.37 9.14
CA GLN A 488 27.81 -5.91 10.47
C GLN A 488 28.92 -4.84 10.47
N VAL A 489 29.90 -4.93 9.57
CA VAL A 489 31.01 -3.95 9.52
C VAL A 489 30.53 -2.57 9.10
N ASP A 490 29.66 -2.53 8.08
CA ASP A 490 29.15 -1.27 7.50
C ASP A 490 27.87 -0.78 8.20
N GLN A 491 27.26 -1.62 9.04
CA GLN A 491 25.98 -1.38 9.73
C GLN A 491 24.86 -1.00 8.76
N VAL A 492 24.72 -1.75 7.66
CA VAL A 492 23.70 -1.53 6.61
C VAL A 492 23.04 -2.85 6.17
N TRP A 493 21.80 -2.74 5.68
CA TRP A 493 21.13 -3.83 4.97
C TRP A 493 21.58 -3.91 3.52
N GLU A 494 21.84 -5.14 3.05
CA GLU A 494 22.16 -5.46 1.67
C GLU A 494 21.06 -6.34 1.08
N ALA A 495 20.49 -5.95 -0.07
CA ALA A 495 19.49 -6.74 -0.76
C ALA A 495 20.10 -8.05 -1.28
N MET A 496 19.36 -9.15 -1.14
CA MET A 496 19.79 -10.46 -1.61
C MET A 496 19.08 -10.80 -2.92
N ALA A 497 19.85 -11.22 -3.93
CA ALA A 497 19.31 -11.73 -5.18
C ALA A 497 18.79 -13.17 -5.03
N ASP A 498 19.44 -13.95 -4.16
CA ASP A 498 19.09 -15.33 -3.86
C ASP A 498 18.45 -15.45 -2.47
N LEU A 499 17.82 -16.60 -2.20
CA LEU A 499 17.33 -16.91 -0.86
C LEU A 499 18.47 -16.94 0.16
N PRO A 500 18.20 -16.59 1.43
CA PRO A 500 19.19 -16.78 2.48
C PRO A 500 19.55 -18.27 2.65
N PRO A 501 20.71 -18.59 3.24
CA PRO A 501 21.05 -19.96 3.61
C PRO A 501 19.93 -20.56 4.46
N SER A 502 19.55 -21.81 4.19
CA SER A 502 18.53 -22.47 5.00
C SER A 502 19.12 -22.83 6.37
N PRO A 503 18.37 -22.70 7.48
CA PRO A 503 18.81 -23.24 8.77
C PRO A 503 19.14 -24.72 8.72
N LEU A 504 18.56 -25.47 7.76
CA LEU A 504 18.79 -26.89 7.55
C LEU A 504 20.13 -27.21 6.87
N ASP A 505 20.80 -26.21 6.29
CA ASP A 505 22.07 -26.42 5.58
C ASP A 505 23.25 -26.61 6.55
N THR A 506 23.08 -26.26 7.84
CA THR A 506 24.11 -26.40 8.89
C THR A 506 23.56 -27.25 10.04
N PRO A 507 23.98 -28.53 10.17
CA PRO A 507 23.52 -29.39 11.25
C PRO A 507 23.86 -28.82 12.63
N GLY A 508 22.88 -28.81 13.53
CA GLY A 508 23.00 -28.31 14.90
C GLY A 508 22.92 -26.79 15.03
N LEU A 509 22.62 -26.06 13.94
CA LEU A 509 22.50 -24.61 13.97
C LEU A 509 21.38 -24.17 14.93
N ARG A 510 21.72 -23.23 15.81
CA ARG A 510 20.74 -22.54 16.67
C ARG A 510 20.30 -21.29 15.93
N PHE A 511 19.03 -21.20 15.57
CA PHE A 511 18.54 -20.03 14.87
C PHE A 511 17.32 -19.42 15.52
N ALA A 512 17.16 -18.11 15.39
CA ALA A 512 15.97 -17.41 15.84
C ALA A 512 15.05 -17.09 14.66
N GLY A 513 13.81 -17.58 14.71
CA GLY A 513 12.73 -17.15 13.82
C GLY A 513 11.88 -16.11 14.54
N ILE A 514 11.92 -14.85 14.10
CA ILE A 514 11.25 -13.74 14.79
C ILE A 514 10.53 -12.82 13.81
N GLY A 515 9.55 -12.04 14.29
CA GLY A 515 8.88 -11.11 13.37
C GLY A 515 7.56 -10.56 13.87
N THR A 516 6.74 -10.14 12.91
CA THR A 516 5.40 -9.60 13.16
C THR A 516 4.42 -10.69 13.62
N GLN A 517 3.44 -10.29 14.44
CA GLN A 517 2.34 -11.17 14.87
C GLN A 517 1.28 -11.37 13.77
N THR A 518 1.36 -10.62 12.67
CA THR A 518 0.41 -10.70 11.56
C THR A 518 1.19 -10.77 10.25
N MET A 519 1.30 -11.98 9.71
CA MET A 519 2.03 -12.22 8.46
C MET A 519 1.05 -12.32 7.28
N PRO A 520 1.27 -11.57 6.19
CA PRO A 520 0.51 -11.77 4.97
C PRO A 520 0.94 -13.08 4.26
N PRO A 521 0.10 -13.66 3.39
CA PRO A 521 0.37 -14.94 2.75
C PRO A 521 1.72 -15.02 2.02
N HIS A 522 2.14 -13.95 1.33
CA HIS A 522 3.44 -13.93 0.62
C HIS A 522 4.65 -13.94 1.57
N ALA A 523 4.49 -13.49 2.81
CA ALA A 523 5.54 -13.58 3.82
C ALA A 523 5.60 -14.97 4.45
N VAL A 524 4.45 -15.64 4.59
CA VAL A 524 4.40 -17.06 4.98
C VAL A 524 5.10 -17.90 3.90
N ALA A 525 4.76 -17.70 2.63
CA ALA A 525 5.39 -18.38 1.51
C ALA A 525 6.92 -18.23 1.50
N ALA A 526 7.44 -17.02 1.75
CA ALA A 526 8.89 -16.78 1.82
C ALA A 526 9.60 -17.58 2.93
N VAL A 527 8.92 -17.83 4.05
CA VAL A 527 9.46 -18.70 5.12
C VAL A 527 9.42 -20.16 4.69
N TYR A 528 8.36 -20.61 4.03
CA TYR A 528 8.30 -21.98 3.47
C TYR A 528 9.39 -22.22 2.43
N ASP A 529 9.62 -21.25 1.54
CA ASP A 529 10.66 -21.30 0.51
C ASP A 529 12.07 -21.42 1.13
N LEU A 530 12.33 -20.72 2.24
CA LEU A 530 13.58 -20.82 3.01
C LEU A 530 13.87 -22.25 3.49
N PHE A 531 12.84 -23.03 3.80
CA PHE A 531 12.94 -24.43 4.22
C PHE A 531 12.73 -25.42 3.07
N ARG A 532 12.61 -24.94 1.82
CA ARG A 532 12.36 -25.76 0.63
C ARG A 532 11.06 -26.56 0.72
N LEU A 533 10.06 -26.00 1.41
CA LEU A 533 8.73 -26.57 1.57
C LEU A 533 7.71 -25.80 0.72
N THR A 534 6.59 -26.44 0.41
CA THR A 534 5.45 -25.77 -0.25
C THR A 534 4.51 -25.22 0.81
N ALA A 535 4.19 -23.92 0.73
CA ALA A 535 3.22 -23.31 1.64
C ALA A 535 1.82 -23.94 1.43
N PRO A 536 1.03 -24.14 2.51
CA PRO A 536 -0.35 -24.57 2.38
C PRO A 536 -1.16 -23.51 1.62
N ASP A 537 -2.17 -23.92 0.84
CA ASP A 537 -3.07 -22.99 0.15
C ASP A 537 -3.79 -22.10 1.17
N LEU A 538 -3.37 -20.83 1.29
CA LEU A 538 -3.93 -19.82 2.19
C LEU A 538 -5.07 -19.02 1.53
N ASP A 539 -5.78 -19.60 0.56
CA ASP A 539 -6.96 -19.00 -0.06
C ASP A 539 -8.23 -19.42 0.68
N HIS A 540 -8.51 -18.77 1.83
CA HIS A 540 -9.85 -18.61 2.42
C HIS A 540 -9.97 -17.34 3.26
#